data_AF-A0A841YER6-F1
#
_entry.id   AF-A0A841YER6-F1
#
_cell.length_a   1.000
_cell.length_b   1.000
_cell.length_c   1.000
_cell.angle_alpha   90.00
_cell.angle_beta   90.00
_cell.angle_gamma   90.00
#
_symmetry.space_group_name_H-M   'P 1'
#
loop_
_entity.id
_entity.type
_entity.pdbx_description
1 polymer ?
#
loop_
_entity_poly.entity_id
_entity_poly.type
_entity_poly.pdbx_seq_one_letter_code
_entity_poly.pdbx_strand_id
1 'polypeptide(L)'
;MVLFYLLAGILAGMVMPIQTSVNTRLKGYTQSPFIASFVSFSVGSIVLVIISLLTFHDYSSIGHAILTSPWWIWFGGGILGTIFLTNNILLLPKLGAALTVMVTVCGQMVMAILIDQFGWFSLPVHELNPERLIGVLLMFFGVYLMQRF
;
A
#
# COMPACT_ATOMS: atom_id res chain seq x y z
N MET A 1 19.66 -14.87 -3.22
CA MET A 1 18.47 -14.37 -3.93
C MET A 1 17.41 -13.83 -2.97
N VAL A 2 16.99 -14.56 -1.93
CA VAL A 2 16.00 -14.08 -0.94
C VAL A 2 16.40 -12.76 -0.26
N LEU A 3 17.67 -12.62 0.15
CA LEU A 3 18.17 -11.39 0.80
C LEU A 3 17.98 -10.13 -0.06
N PHE A 4 18.11 -10.24 -1.38
CA PHE A 4 17.92 -9.11 -2.29
C PHE A 4 16.47 -8.61 -2.26
N TYR A 5 15.50 -9.52 -2.30
CA TYR A 5 14.08 -9.16 -2.21
C TYR A 5 13.71 -8.57 -0.85
N LEU A 6 14.32 -9.06 0.23
CA LEU A 6 14.14 -8.48 1.57
C LEU A 6 14.64 -7.04 1.63
N LEU A 7 15.85 -6.79 1.13
CA LEU A 7 16.41 -5.44 1.08
C LEU A 7 15.59 -4.50 0.19
N ALA A 8 15.15 -4.97 -0.98
CA ALA A 8 14.26 -4.20 -1.85
C ALA A 8 12.94 -3.85 -1.16
N GLY A 9 12.35 -4.80 -0.42
CA GLY A 9 11.14 -4.58 0.38
C GLY A 9 11.34 -3.54 1.48
N ILE A 10 12.47 -3.59 2.20
CA ILE A 10 12.81 -2.60 3.22
C ILE A 10 12.93 -1.21 2.59
N LEU A 11 13.65 -1.08 1.47
CA LEU A 11 13.82 0.19 0.77
C LEU A 11 12.48 0.74 0.27
N ALA A 12 11.62 -0.11 -0.29
CA ALA A 12 10.26 0.27 -0.69
C ALA A 12 9.44 0.76 0.50
N GLY A 13 9.52 0.07 1.64
CA GLY A 13 8.85 0.47 2.88
C GLY A 13 9.27 1.83 3.41
N MET A 14 10.57 2.18 3.29
CA MET A 14 11.10 3.49 3.72
C MET A 14 10.51 4.68 2.96
N VAL A 15 10.10 4.48 1.70
CA VAL A 15 9.51 5.54 0.87
C VAL A 15 8.13 5.96 1.38
N MET A 16 7.38 5.06 2.01
CA MET A 16 5.98 5.29 2.40
C MET A 16 5.79 6.46 3.41
N PRO A 17 6.53 6.53 4.53
CA PRO A 17 6.41 7.68 5.43
C PRO A 17 6.92 8.99 4.83
N ILE A 18 7.91 8.96 3.93
CA ILE A 18 8.36 10.14 3.19
C ILE A 18 7.22 10.67 2.32
N GLN A 19 6.60 9.79 1.53
CA GLN A 19 5.46 10.12 0.67
C GLN A 19 4.30 10.71 1.48
N THR A 20 3.94 10.06 2.59
CA THR A 20 2.85 10.54 3.47
C THR A 20 3.17 11.91 4.05
N SER A 21 4.42 12.18 4.43
CA SER A 21 4.86 13.47 4.98
C SER A 21 4.76 14.59 3.94
N VAL A 22 5.23 14.36 2.72
CA VAL A 22 5.13 15.31 1.61
C VAL A 22 3.66 15.63 1.30
N ASN A 23 2.81 14.61 1.20
CA ASN A 23 1.40 14.80 0.89
C ASN A 23 0.62 15.46 2.04
N THR A 24 1.01 15.19 3.28
CA THR A 24 0.45 15.89 4.44
C THR A 24 0.85 17.36 4.45
N ARG A 25 2.07 17.69 4.03
CA ARG A 25 2.49 19.07 3.84
C ARG A 25 1.69 19.76 2.73
N LEU A 26 1.47 19.08 1.60
CA LEU A 26 0.63 19.58 0.51
C LEU A 26 -0.82 19.83 0.97
N LYS A 27 -1.41 18.90 1.74
CA LYS A 27 -2.70 19.11 2.40
C LYS A 27 -2.72 20.40 3.22
N GLY A 28 -1.63 20.74 3.91
CA GLY A 28 -1.50 21.99 4.66
C GLY A 28 -1.63 23.25 3.81
N TYR A 29 -1.32 23.19 2.52
CA TYR A 29 -1.51 24.31 1.57
C TYR A 29 -2.87 24.26 0.87
N THR A 30 -3.35 23.06 0.53
CA THR A 30 -4.62 22.88 -0.20
C THR A 30 -5.85 22.82 0.72
N GLN A 31 -5.65 22.69 2.03
CA GLN A 31 -6.68 22.44 3.06
C GLN A 31 -7.54 21.20 2.81
N SER A 32 -7.16 20.33 1.87
CA SER A 32 -7.94 19.15 1.48
C SER A 32 -7.04 17.92 1.30
N PRO A 33 -7.28 16.84 2.05
CA PRO A 33 -6.53 15.59 1.88
C PRO A 33 -6.84 14.95 0.51
N PHE A 34 -8.05 15.17 -0.02
CA PHE A 34 -8.46 14.65 -1.32
C PHE A 34 -7.72 15.34 -2.46
N ILE A 35 -7.53 16.67 -2.39
CA ILE A 35 -6.72 17.41 -3.38
C ILE A 35 -5.26 16.95 -3.31
N ALA A 36 -4.72 16.78 -2.10
CA ALA A 36 -3.36 16.29 -1.94
C ALA A 36 -3.18 14.89 -2.57
N SER A 37 -4.07 13.94 -2.24
CA SER A 37 -4.06 12.61 -2.85
C SER A 37 -4.24 12.66 -4.36
N PHE A 38 -5.15 13.48 -4.87
CA PHE A 38 -5.38 13.63 -6.31
C PHE A 38 -4.09 14.06 -7.03
N VAL A 39 -3.40 15.10 -6.53
CA VAL A 39 -2.12 15.54 -7.09
C VAL A 39 -1.08 14.43 -7.05
N SER A 40 -0.94 13.70 -5.95
CA SER A 40 0.00 12.58 -5.85
C SER A 40 -0.28 11.50 -6.90
N PHE A 41 -1.54 11.09 -7.03
CA PHE A 41 -1.94 10.07 -8.01
C PHE A 41 -1.82 10.58 -9.45
N SER A 42 -2.09 11.85 -9.73
CA SER A 42 -1.89 12.44 -11.06
C SER A 42 -0.41 12.43 -11.45
N VAL A 43 0.48 12.92 -10.58
CA VAL A 43 1.93 12.91 -10.84
C VAL A 43 2.45 11.49 -10.98
N GLY A 44 2.06 10.58 -10.08
CA GLY A 44 2.41 9.17 -10.15
C GLY A 44 1.93 8.50 -11.43
N SER A 45 0.71 8.81 -11.88
CA SER A 45 0.15 8.28 -13.13
C SER A 45 0.94 8.78 -14.35
N ILE A 46 1.31 10.06 -14.41
CA ILE A 46 2.14 10.61 -15.49
C ILE A 46 3.49 9.89 -15.55
N VAL A 47 4.14 9.70 -14.40
CA VAL A 47 5.41 8.96 -14.32
C VAL A 47 5.24 7.52 -14.80
N LEU A 48 4.19 6.82 -14.37
CA LEU A 48 3.91 5.45 -14.78
C LEU A 48 3.59 5.34 -16.28
N VAL A 49 2.87 6.31 -16.86
CA VAL A 49 2.63 6.38 -18.31
C VAL A 49 3.95 6.51 -19.07
N ILE A 50 4.83 7.41 -18.64
CA ILE A 50 6.15 7.58 -19.27
C ILE A 50 6.96 6.29 -19.19
N ILE A 51 7.06 5.69 -18.00
CA ILE A 51 7.79 4.42 -17.81
C ILE A 51 7.19 3.32 -18.69
N SER A 52 5.86 3.19 -18.73
CA SER A 52 5.17 2.21 -19.55
C SER A 52 5.52 2.37 -21.02
N LEU A 53 5.44 3.60 -21.56
CA LEU A 53 5.75 3.87 -22.96
C LEU A 53 7.21 3.57 -23.33
N LEU A 54 8.13 3.70 -22.37
CA LEU A 54 9.55 3.43 -22.57
C LEU A 54 9.92 1.95 -22.42
N THR A 55 9.14 1.18 -21.67
CA THR A 55 9.48 -0.22 -21.31
C THR A 55 8.60 -1.25 -22.00
N PHE A 56 7.39 -0.87 -22.43
CA PHE A 56 6.40 -1.76 -22.99
C PHE A 56 6.08 -1.36 -24.43
N HIS A 57 6.26 -2.28 -25.36
CA HIS A 57 6.17 -1.99 -26.80
C HIS A 57 4.87 -2.47 -27.46
N ASP A 58 4.05 -3.28 -26.78
CA ASP A 58 2.85 -3.88 -27.36
C ASP A 58 1.60 -3.73 -26.48
N TYR A 59 0.81 -2.68 -26.75
CA TYR A 59 -0.44 -2.39 -26.06
C TYR A 59 -1.66 -3.12 -26.66
N SER A 60 -1.50 -3.92 -27.71
CA SER A 60 -2.61 -4.54 -28.45
C SER A 60 -3.43 -5.51 -27.59
N SER A 61 -2.78 -6.14 -26.61
CA SER A 61 -3.38 -7.12 -25.70
C SER A 61 -4.25 -6.49 -24.60
N ILE A 62 -4.13 -5.18 -24.35
CA ILE A 62 -4.86 -4.51 -23.27
C ILE A 62 -6.36 -4.49 -23.53
N GLY A 63 -6.77 -4.20 -24.78
CA GLY A 63 -8.19 -4.18 -25.14
C GLY A 63 -8.85 -5.53 -24.88
N HIS A 64 -8.18 -6.62 -25.23
CA HIS A 64 -8.65 -7.98 -24.93
C HIS A 64 -8.67 -8.26 -23.42
N ALA A 65 -7.65 -7.82 -22.68
CA ALA A 65 -7.60 -7.99 -21.22
C ALA A 65 -8.74 -7.25 -20.50
N ILE A 66 -9.14 -6.05 -20.96
CA ILE A 66 -10.25 -5.29 -20.39
C ILE A 66 -11.58 -6.06 -20.52
N LEU A 67 -11.77 -6.74 -21.66
CA LEU A 67 -13.01 -7.47 -21.95
C LEU A 67 -13.09 -8.83 -21.23
N THR A 68 -11.94 -9.44 -20.95
CA THR A 68 -11.88 -10.80 -20.37
C THR A 68 -11.61 -10.83 -18.87
N SER A 69 -11.12 -9.73 -18.30
CA SER A 69 -10.79 -9.65 -16.88
C SER A 69 -11.94 -9.06 -16.05
N PRO A 70 -12.10 -9.47 -14.78
CA PRO A 70 -13.03 -8.83 -13.86
C PRO A 70 -12.78 -7.32 -13.73
N TRP A 71 -13.87 -6.53 -13.77
CA TRP A 71 -13.80 -5.06 -13.73
C TRP A 71 -13.04 -4.51 -12.51
N TRP A 72 -13.12 -5.19 -11.36
CA TRP A 72 -12.49 -4.74 -10.12
C TRP A 72 -10.95 -4.72 -10.19
N ILE A 73 -10.32 -5.47 -11.11
CA ILE A 73 -8.85 -5.45 -11.29
C ILE A 73 -8.40 -4.08 -11.84
N TRP A 74 -9.23 -3.46 -12.67
CA TRP A 74 -8.91 -2.20 -13.34
C TRP A 74 -9.08 -0.98 -12.43
N PHE A 75 -10.06 -1.02 -11.52
CA PHE A 75 -10.40 0.14 -10.68
C PHE A 75 -10.12 -0.06 -9.19
N GLY A 76 -10.19 -1.31 -8.71
CA GLY A 76 -10.11 -1.64 -7.29
C GLY A 76 -8.79 -1.21 -6.66
N GLY A 77 -7.67 -1.46 -7.33
CA GLY A 77 -6.35 -1.03 -6.86
C GLY A 77 -6.23 0.49 -6.70
N GLY A 78 -6.73 1.26 -7.67
CA GLY A 78 -6.72 2.72 -7.61
C GLY A 78 -7.61 3.29 -6.50
N ILE A 79 -8.81 2.71 -6.32
CA ILE A 79 -9.74 3.10 -5.25
C ILE A 79 -9.15 2.80 -3.87
N LEU A 80 -8.65 1.58 -3.66
CA LEU A 80 -8.04 1.17 -2.39
C LEU A 80 -6.77 1.97 -2.07
N GLY A 81 -5.94 2.24 -3.09
CA GLY A 81 -4.76 3.09 -2.95
C GLY A 81 -5.11 4.52 -2.53
N THR A 82 -6.19 5.08 -3.10
CA THR A 82 -6.69 6.41 -2.72
C THR A 82 -7.14 6.42 -1.25
N ILE A 83 -7.94 5.44 -0.83
CA ILE A 83 -8.39 5.30 0.57
C ILE A 83 -7.17 5.21 1.50
N PHE A 84 -6.21 4.35 1.16
CA PHE A 84 -5.00 4.14 1.95
C PHE A 84 -4.20 5.44 2.10
N LEU A 85 -3.91 6.14 0.99
CA LEU A 85 -3.11 7.36 1.02
C LEU A 85 -3.83 8.49 1.77
N THR A 86 -5.11 8.73 1.46
CA THR A 86 -5.90 9.78 2.11
C THR A 86 -5.98 9.54 3.62
N ASN A 87 -6.17 8.30 4.05
CA ASN A 87 -6.19 7.96 5.48
C ASN A 87 -4.82 8.24 6.14
N ASN A 88 -3.72 7.86 5.51
CA ASN A 88 -2.37 8.14 6.00
C ASN A 88 -2.10 9.65 6.15
N ILE A 89 -2.54 10.47 5.18
CA ILE A 89 -2.46 11.94 5.23
C ILE A 89 -3.26 12.52 6.42
N LEU A 90 -4.39 11.90 6.77
CA LEU A 90 -5.23 12.32 7.90
C LEU A 90 -4.69 11.88 9.26
N LEU A 91 -4.06 10.70 9.30
CA LEU A 91 -3.50 10.10 10.51
C LEU A 91 -2.15 10.72 10.90
N LEU A 92 -1.29 11.06 9.94
CA LEU A 92 0.07 11.51 10.21
C LEU A 92 0.16 12.72 11.16
N PRO A 93 -0.65 13.79 11.03
CA PRO A 93 -0.63 14.90 11.99
C PRO A 93 -1.11 14.55 13.40
N LYS A 94 -1.91 13.48 13.54
CA LYS A 94 -2.51 13.07 14.82
C LYS A 94 -1.65 12.07 15.58
N LEU A 95 -0.99 11.17 14.85
CA LEU A 95 -0.26 10.05 15.41
C LEU A 95 1.27 10.20 15.28
N GLY A 96 1.75 11.11 14.43
CA GLY A 96 3.13 11.13 14.00
C GLY A 96 3.46 10.02 12.99
N ALA A 97 4.64 10.10 12.39
CA ALA A 97 5.02 9.22 11.27
C ALA A 97 5.14 7.75 11.67
N ALA A 98 5.85 7.46 12.77
CA ALA A 98 6.12 6.09 13.21
C ALA A 98 4.83 5.33 13.57
N LEU A 99 3.96 5.93 14.38
CA LEU A 99 2.71 5.30 14.80
C LEU A 99 1.71 5.15 13.65
N THR A 100 1.68 6.10 12.71
CA THR A 100 0.88 5.97 11.48
C THR A 100 1.30 4.74 10.68
N VAL A 101 2.60 4.57 10.43
CA VAL A 101 3.13 3.40 9.72
C VAL A 101 2.75 2.12 10.46
N MET A 102 3.01 2.04 11.77
CA MET A 102 2.75 0.83 12.55
C MET A 102 1.28 0.40 12.54
N VAL A 103 0.35 1.32 12.77
CA VAL A 103 -1.09 0.99 12.75
C VAL A 103 -1.53 0.54 11.36
N THR A 104 -0.98 1.15 10.31
CA THR A 104 -1.29 0.73 8.93
C THR A 104 -0.72 -0.65 8.60
N VAL A 105 0.50 -0.97 9.05
CA VAL A 105 1.12 -2.29 8.89
C VAL A 105 0.33 -3.35 9.64
N CYS A 106 -0.18 -3.06 10.84
CA CYS A 106 -1.09 -3.95 11.56
C CYS A 106 -2.34 -4.28 10.74
N GLY A 107 -3.02 -3.27 10.19
CA GLY A 107 -4.18 -3.47 9.33
C GLY A 107 -3.86 -4.25 8.06
N GLN A 108 -2.72 -3.95 7.42
CA GLN A 108 -2.22 -4.68 6.26
C GLN A 108 -1.97 -6.16 6.57
N MET A 109 -1.38 -6.47 7.73
CA MET A 109 -1.10 -7.83 8.15
C MET A 109 -2.38 -8.64 8.38
N VAL A 110 -3.41 -8.05 9.01
CA VAL A 110 -4.71 -8.73 9.18
C VAL A 110 -5.28 -9.11 7.81
N MET A 111 -5.31 -8.15 6.88
CA MET A 111 -5.84 -8.40 5.55
C MET A 111 -5.00 -9.42 4.77
N ALA A 112 -3.66 -9.36 4.90
CA ALA A 112 -2.75 -10.31 4.27
C ALA A 112 -3.02 -11.75 4.75
N ILE A 113 -3.24 -11.95 6.04
CA ILE A 113 -3.58 -13.27 6.61
C ILE A 113 -4.91 -13.76 6.05
N LEU A 114 -5.93 -12.90 5.97
CA LEU A 114 -7.23 -13.28 5.41
C LEU A 114 -7.11 -13.67 3.93
N ILE A 115 -6.38 -12.88 3.15
CA ILE A 115 -6.11 -13.17 1.74
C ILE A 115 -5.44 -14.54 1.60
N ASP A 116 -4.41 -14.80 2.39
CA ASP A 116 -3.62 -16.03 2.31
C ASP A 116 -4.39 -17.26 2.81
N GLN A 117 -5.16 -17.12 3.89
CA GLN A 117 -5.96 -18.20 4.48
C GLN A 117 -7.09 -18.64 3.54
N PHE A 118 -7.72 -17.68 2.86
CA PHE A 118 -8.88 -17.95 2.01
C PHE A 118 -8.53 -18.03 0.51
N GLY A 119 -7.26 -17.86 0.13
CA GLY A 119 -6.83 -17.86 -1.26
C GLY A 119 -7.53 -16.80 -2.11
N TRP A 120 -7.84 -15.63 -1.52
CA TRP A 120 -8.52 -14.56 -2.24
C TRP A 120 -7.70 -14.13 -3.47
N PHE A 121 -8.40 -13.71 -4.53
CA PHE A 121 -7.79 -13.31 -5.80
C PHE A 121 -7.01 -14.42 -6.53
N SER A 122 -7.39 -15.68 -6.30
CA SER A 122 -6.74 -16.87 -6.89
C SER A 122 -5.28 -17.02 -6.47
N LEU A 123 -4.93 -16.53 -5.28
CA LEU A 123 -3.60 -16.69 -4.70
C LEU A 123 -3.44 -18.08 -4.07
N PRO A 124 -2.22 -18.63 -4.01
CA PRO A 124 -1.96 -19.89 -3.32
C PRO A 124 -2.37 -19.79 -1.85
N VAL A 125 -3.12 -20.77 -1.36
CA VAL A 125 -3.56 -20.82 0.04
C VAL A 125 -2.35 -21.10 0.92
N HIS A 126 -2.10 -20.19 1.86
CA HIS A 126 -1.08 -20.36 2.90
C HIS A 126 -1.78 -20.36 4.25
N GLU A 127 -2.07 -21.56 4.75
CA GLU A 127 -2.80 -21.75 6.00
C GLU A 127 -2.10 -21.10 7.20
N LEU A 128 -2.90 -20.55 8.10
CA LEU A 128 -2.44 -19.98 9.35
C LEU A 128 -1.98 -21.10 10.28
N ASN A 129 -0.66 -21.21 10.44
CA ASN A 129 -0.03 -22.12 11.39
C ASN A 129 0.32 -21.39 12.71
N PRO A 130 0.63 -22.15 13.79
CA PRO A 130 0.96 -21.57 15.09
C PRO A 130 2.16 -20.60 15.05
N GLU A 131 3.19 -20.90 14.25
CA GLU A 131 4.40 -20.08 14.14
C GLU A 131 4.08 -18.70 13.56
N ARG A 132 3.25 -18.66 12.51
CA ARG A 132 2.80 -17.43 11.87
C ARG A 132 1.89 -16.64 12.80
N LEU A 133 1.01 -17.30 13.55
CA LEU A 133 0.19 -16.64 14.56
C LEU A 133 1.05 -15.97 15.65
N ILE A 134 2.08 -16.67 16.14
CA ILE A 134 3.03 -16.11 17.12
C ILE A 134 3.74 -14.89 16.53
N GLY A 135 4.24 -14.97 15.30
CA GLY A 135 4.91 -13.84 14.64
C GLY A 135 4.01 -12.61 14.51
N VAL A 136 2.74 -12.82 14.17
CA VAL A 136 1.74 -11.76 14.07
C VAL A 136 1.48 -11.15 15.45
N LEU A 137 1.25 -11.96 16.47
CA LEU A 137 1.04 -11.48 17.85
C LEU A 137 2.24 -10.67 18.37
N LEU A 138 3.46 -11.11 18.09
CA LEU A 138 4.67 -10.36 18.44
C LEU A 138 4.75 -9.01 17.71
N MET A 139 4.37 -8.96 16.44
CA MET A 139 4.29 -7.71 15.68
C MET A 139 3.27 -6.73 16.33
N PHE A 140 2.06 -7.20 16.65
CA PHE A 140 1.05 -6.39 17.33
C PHE A 140 1.51 -5.92 18.71
N PHE A 141 2.18 -6.78 19.47
CA PHE A 141 2.75 -6.42 20.76
C PHE A 141 3.84 -5.34 20.63
N GLY A 142 4.70 -5.44 19.60
CA GLY A 142 5.69 -4.40 19.29
C GLY A 142 5.05 -3.03 19.01
N VAL A 143 3.97 -3.02 18.23
CA VAL A 143 3.20 -1.79 17.97
C VAL A 143 2.57 -1.23 19.25
N TYR A 144 1.98 -2.09 20.08
CA TYR A 144 1.43 -1.68 21.38
C TYR A 144 2.48 -1.01 22.28
N LEU A 145 3.69 -1.59 22.36
CA LEU A 145 4.77 -1.01 23.16
C LEU A 145 5.19 0.36 22.63
N MET A 146 5.38 0.51 21.32
CA MET A 146 5.75 1.80 20.73
C MET A 146 4.64 2.85 20.78
N GLN A 147 3.37 2.46 20.85
CA GLN A 147 2.29 3.41 21.08
C GLN A 147 2.32 3.96 22.51
N ARG A 148 2.73 3.13 23.47
CA ARG A 148 2.67 3.42 24.91
C ARG A 148 3.78 4.37 25.38
N PHE A 149 4.90 4.44 24.67
CA PHE A 149 6.09 5.23 25.01
C PHE A 149 6.50 6.14 23.86
#